data_AF-A0A957Z0X5-F1
#
_entry.id   AF-A0A957Z0X5-F1
#
_cell.length_a   1.000
_cell.length_b   1.000
_cell.length_c   1.000
_cell.angle_alpha   90.00
_cell.angle_beta   90.00
_cell.angle_gamma   90.00
#
_symmetry.space_group_name_H-M   'P 1'
#
loop_
_entity.id
_entity.type
_entity.pdbx_description
1 polymer ?
#
loop_
_entity_poly.entity_id
_entity_poly.type
_entity_poly.pdbx_seq_one_letter_code
_entity_poly.pdbx_strand_id
1 'polypeptide(L)' 'MVTITATTPTFPPPTWALLQRQLIELMNAATEPFLQRYVREDGELIWRNGGTGSRDGADDFYESAYNWPLFYLLGG' A
#
# COMPACT_ATOMS: atom_id res chain seq x y z
N MET A 1 -30.44 5.41 24.74
CA MET A 1 -29.25 5.90 24.01
C MET A 1 -28.09 5.82 24.97
N VAL A 2 -26.98 5.14 24.63
CA VAL A 2 -25.82 5.06 25.50
C VAL A 2 -24.91 6.25 25.21
N THR A 3 -24.62 7.04 26.23
CA THR A 3 -23.67 8.15 26.14
C THR A 3 -22.32 7.68 26.68
N ILE A 4 -21.29 7.76 25.86
CA ILE A 4 -19.91 7.49 26.25
C ILE A 4 -19.22 8.85 26.41
N THR A 5 -18.60 9.08 27.57
CA THR A 5 -17.83 10.29 27.87
C THR A 5 -16.40 9.89 28.17
N ALA A 6 -15.44 10.47 27.43
CA ALA A 6 -14.03 10.28 27.73
C ALA A 6 -13.67 11.03 29.02
N THR A 7 -13.20 10.32 30.04
CA THR A 7 -12.84 10.90 31.35
C THR A 7 -11.32 10.93 31.59
N THR A 8 -10.54 10.32 30.71
CA THR A 8 -9.08 10.21 30.84
C THR A 8 -8.40 11.15 29.84
N PRO A 9 -7.49 12.05 30.28
CA PRO A 9 -6.70 12.87 29.38
C PRO A 9 -5.83 12.00 28.46
N THR A 10 -5.80 12.33 27.17
CA THR A 10 -4.90 11.71 26.21
C THR A 10 -3.51 12.33 26.32
N PHE A 11 -2.47 11.50 26.36
CA PHE A 11 -1.09 11.96 26.21
C PHE A 11 -0.81 12.35 24.75
N PRO A 12 0.18 13.22 24.49
CA PRO A 12 0.66 13.45 23.12
C PRO A 12 1.02 12.11 22.46
N PRO A 13 0.68 11.90 21.18
CA PRO A 13 1.08 10.69 20.49
C PRO A 13 2.60 10.56 20.51
N PRO A 14 3.14 9.35 20.66
CA PRO A 14 4.58 9.15 20.59
C PRO A 14 5.08 9.52 19.19
N THR A 15 6.29 10.05 19.09
CA THR A 15 6.88 10.52 17.82
C THR A 15 6.81 9.49 16.70
N TRP A 16 7.03 8.20 17.01
CA TRP A 16 6.97 7.13 16.01
C TRP A 16 5.59 7.03 15.34
N ALA A 17 4.50 7.32 16.06
CA ALA A 17 3.15 7.22 15.49
C ALA A 17 2.89 8.33 14.47
N LEU A 18 3.41 9.54 14.75
CA LEU A 18 3.36 10.65 13.80
C LEU A 18 4.18 10.35 12.55
N LEU A 19 5.40 9.81 12.73
CA LEU A 19 6.27 9.42 11.61
C LEU A 19 5.66 8.29 10.78
N GLN A 20 5.03 7.30 11.41
CA GLN A 20 4.34 6.22 10.71
C GLN A 20 3.19 6.77 9.85
N ARG A 21 2.40 7.72 10.35
CA ARG A 21 1.37 8.38 9.55
C ARG A 21 1.96 9.11 8.35
N GLN A 22 3.05 9.87 8.56
CA GLN A 22 3.73 10.56 7.45
C GLN A 22 4.28 9.59 6.40
N LEU A 23 4.84 8.46 6.84
CA LEU A 23 5.32 7.42 5.93
C LEU A 23 4.18 6.80 5.12
N ILE A 24 3.03 6.51 5.74
CA ILE A 24 1.84 6.00 5.06
C ILE A 24 1.36 7.02 4.01
N GLU A 25 1.26 8.31 4.35
CA GLU A 25 0.89 9.35 3.37
C GLU A 25 1.86 9.40 2.18
N LEU A 26 3.17 9.28 2.44
CA LEU A 26 4.17 9.25 1.38
C LEU A 26 4.04 8.01 0.48
N MET A 27 3.85 6.84 1.07
CA MET A 27 3.71 5.58 0.33
C MET A 27 2.41 5.57 -0.50
N ASN A 28 1.31 6.15 0.01
CA ASN A 28 0.07 6.30 -0.75
C ASN A 28 0.28 7.07 -2.06
N ALA A 29 1.09 8.13 -2.03
CA ALA A 29 1.39 8.93 -3.21
C ALA A 29 2.15 8.15 -4.31
N ALA A 30 2.74 6.99 -4.00
CA ALA A 30 3.43 6.14 -4.96
C ALA A 30 2.46 5.27 -5.80
N THR A 31 1.22 5.08 -5.35
CA THR A 31 0.22 4.24 -6.04
C THR A 31 -0.07 4.74 -7.45
N GLU A 32 -0.40 6.03 -7.59
CA GLU A 32 -0.77 6.61 -8.88
C GLU A 32 0.38 6.55 -9.92
N PRO A 33 1.63 6.96 -9.59
CA PRO A 33 2.77 6.77 -10.49
C PRO A 33 3.01 5.30 -10.88
N PHE A 34 2.80 4.35 -9.95
CA PHE A 34 2.94 2.93 -10.26
C PHE A 34 1.88 2.48 -11.27
N LEU A 35 0.60 2.80 -11.03
CA LEU A 35 -0.49 2.43 -11.93
C LEU A 35 -0.28 3.03 -13.32
N GLN A 36 0.05 4.32 -13.42
CA GLN A 36 0.32 5.00 -14.70
C GLN A 36 1.48 4.37 -15.49
N ARG A 37 2.49 3.85 -14.79
CA ARG A 37 3.73 3.34 -15.41
C ARG A 37 3.66 1.87 -15.79
N TYR A 38 2.92 1.06 -15.03
CA TYR A 38 2.98 -0.40 -15.07
C TYR A 38 1.63 -1.09 -15.26
N VAL A 39 0.52 -0.35 -15.30
CA VAL A 39 -0.83 -0.92 -15.45
C VAL A 39 -1.54 -0.26 -16.64
N ARG A 40 -2.26 -1.08 -17.41
CA ARG A 40 -3.11 -0.63 -18.52
C ARG A 40 -4.42 -0.04 -17.99
N GLU A 41 -5.14 0.66 -18.86
CA GLU A 41 -6.44 1.24 -18.52
C GLU A 41 -7.49 0.19 -18.11
N ASP A 42 -7.35 -1.04 -18.60
CA ASP A 42 -8.20 -2.20 -18.25
C ASP A 42 -7.77 -2.92 -16.95
N GLY A 43 -6.69 -2.46 -16.30
CA GLY A 43 -6.18 -3.04 -15.06
C GLY A 43 -5.14 -4.14 -15.25
N GLU A 44 -4.76 -4.48 -16.49
CA GLU A 44 -3.71 -5.48 -16.73
C GLU A 44 -2.30 -4.92 -16.45
N LEU A 45 -1.45 -5.71 -15.81
CA LEU A 45 -0.02 -5.40 -15.67
C LEU A 45 0.68 -5.41 -17.04
N ILE A 46 1.61 -4.49 -17.23
CA ILE A 46 2.41 -4.40 -18.46
C ILE A 46 3.56 -5.40 -18.39
N TRP A 47 3.43 -6.50 -19.12
CA TRP A 47 4.44 -7.55 -19.21
C TRP A 47 5.37 -7.42 -20.41
N ARG A 48 6.57 -8.02 -20.29
CA ARG A 48 7.46 -8.25 -21.43
C ARG A 48 6.82 -9.24 -22.41
N ASN A 49 6.90 -8.94 -23.70
CA ASN A 49 6.51 -9.86 -24.76
C ASN A 49 7.53 -10.99 -24.94
N GLY A 50 7.03 -12.23 -25.05
CA GLY A 50 7.85 -13.44 -25.08
C GLY A 50 8.44 -13.70 -23.70
N GLY A 51 8.07 -14.83 -23.09
CA GLY A 51 8.50 -15.20 -21.74
C GLY A 51 10.02 -15.19 -21.57
N THR A 52 10.49 -15.35 -20.33
CA THR A 52 11.91 -15.30 -19.98
C THR A 52 12.71 -16.50 -20.54
N GLY A 53 12.03 -17.52 -21.08
CA GLY A 53 12.65 -18.80 -21.43
C GLY A 53 12.98 -19.66 -20.19
N SER A 54 12.55 -19.21 -19.01
CA SER A 54 12.70 -19.90 -17.73
C SER A 54 11.38 -19.83 -16.95
N ARG A 55 11.38 -20.41 -15.73
CA ARG A 55 10.27 -20.29 -14.77
C ARG A 55 10.31 -18.98 -13.95
N ASP A 56 11.39 -18.22 -14.11
CA ASP A 56 11.69 -16.98 -13.39
C ASP A 56 10.80 -15.87 -13.97
N GLY A 57 9.86 -15.35 -13.18
CA GLY A 57 8.86 -14.34 -13.61
C GLY A 57 7.40 -14.77 -13.43
N ALA A 58 7.11 -15.97 -12.94
CA ALA A 58 5.75 -16.35 -12.54
C ALA A 58 5.34 -15.71 -11.20
N ASP A 59 6.31 -15.51 -10.33
CA ASP A 59 6.23 -14.81 -9.05
C ASP A 59 6.00 -13.31 -9.21
N ASP A 60 6.55 -12.68 -10.24
CA ASP A 60 6.35 -11.25 -10.55
C ASP A 60 4.87 -10.84 -10.52
N PHE A 61 3.96 -11.74 -10.94
CA PHE A 61 2.52 -11.47 -10.93
C PHE A 61 2.00 -11.18 -9.52
N TYR A 62 2.44 -11.96 -8.54
CA TYR A 62 2.06 -11.78 -7.15
C TYR A 62 2.89 -10.68 -6.48
N GLU A 63 4.19 -10.63 -6.75
CA GLU A 63 5.12 -9.69 -6.13
C GLU A 63 4.83 -8.23 -6.48
N SER A 64 4.18 -7.98 -7.62
CA SER A 64 3.77 -6.64 -8.04
C SER A 64 2.83 -5.94 -7.04
N ALA A 65 2.09 -6.68 -6.22
CA ALA A 65 1.12 -6.10 -5.29
C ALA A 65 1.05 -6.78 -3.90
N TYR A 66 1.88 -7.77 -3.58
CA TYR A 66 1.72 -8.60 -2.38
C TYR A 66 1.68 -7.84 -1.04
N ASN A 67 2.37 -6.70 -0.94
CA ASN A 67 2.39 -5.88 0.28
C ASN A 67 1.22 -4.90 0.39
N TRP A 68 0.46 -4.66 -0.69
CA TRP A 68 -0.60 -3.66 -0.70
C TRP A 68 -1.74 -4.00 0.26
N PRO A 69 -2.20 -5.26 0.39
CA PRO A 69 -3.23 -5.60 1.38
C PRO A 69 -2.78 -5.34 2.82
N LEU A 70 -1.51 -5.63 3.15
CA LEU A 70 -0.97 -5.34 4.48
C LEU A 70 -0.88 -3.83 4.72
N PHE A 71 -0.40 -3.08 3.73
CA PHE A 71 -0.33 -1.63 3.78
C PHE A 71 -1.73 -1.03 4.05
N TYR A 72 -2.73 -1.44 3.26
CA TYR A 72 -4.13 -1.06 3.45
C TYR A 72 -4.65 -1.34 4.87
N LEU A 73 -4.35 -2.52 5.43
CA LEU A 73 -4.72 -2.88 6.81
C LEU A 73 -4.07 -1.99 7.87
N LEU A 74 -2.87 -1.45 7.61
CA LEU A 74 -2.15 -0.55 8.50
C LEU A 74 -2.63 0.91 8.44
N GLY A 75 -3.55 1.22 7.52
CA GLY A 75 -4.24 2.52 7.47
C GLY A 75 -3.84 3.42 6.30
N GLY A 76 -3.39 2.82 5.21
CA GLY A 76 -3.18 3.39 3.88
C GLY A 76 -2.46 2.35 3.08
#